data_AF-A0A4R2KU51-F1
#
_entry.id   AF-A0A4R2KU51-F1
#
_cell.length_a   1.000
_cell.length_b   1.000
_cell.length_c   1.000
_cell.angle_alpha   90.00
_cell.angle_beta   90.00
_cell.angle_gamma   90.00
#
_symmetry.space_group_name_H-M   'P 1'
#
loop_
_entity.id
_entity.type
_entity.pdbx_description
1 polymer ?
#
loop_
_entity_poly.entity_id
_entity_poly.type
_entity_poly.pdbx_seq_one_letter_code
_entity_poly.pdbx_strand_id
1 'polypeptide(L)' 'MSINDKIKENRFGVRNMYVVCSEHLSEAIDEFIEVYEQPPDIYELDKVSFTDWISPNSCDFCEVPPKYLVV' A
#
# COMPACT_ATOMS: atom_id res chain seq x y z
N MET A 1 -6.54 18.36 -30.53
CA MET A 1 -5.96 17.39 -29.57
C MET A 1 -6.70 17.59 -28.27
N SER A 2 -7.39 16.54 -27.82
CA SER A 2 -8.45 16.63 -26.83
C SER A 2 -7.89 16.49 -25.41
N ILE A 3 -8.53 17.16 -24.45
CA ILE A 3 -8.18 17.18 -23.01
C ILE A 3 -8.07 15.76 -22.40
N ASN A 4 -8.68 14.76 -23.06
CA ASN A 4 -8.70 13.35 -22.66
C ASN A 4 -7.34 12.64 -22.68
N ASP A 5 -6.32 13.19 -23.35
CA ASP A 5 -4.97 12.61 -23.35
C ASP A 5 -4.23 12.83 -22.03
N LYS A 6 -4.51 13.92 -21.29
CA LYS A 6 -3.87 14.20 -19.98
C LYS A 6 -4.36 13.30 -18.84
N ILE A 7 -5.51 12.64 -18.99
CA ILE A 7 -6.07 11.75 -17.94
C ILE A 7 -5.52 10.32 -18.08
N LYS A 8 -4.99 9.94 -19.25
CA LYS A 8 -4.38 8.61 -19.47
C LYS A 8 -2.92 8.52 -19.05
N GLU A 9 -2.25 9.64 -18.81
CA GLU A 9 -0.88 9.70 -18.26
C GLU A 9 -0.82 9.55 -16.73
N ASN A 10 -1.94 9.25 -16.05
CA ASN A 10 -1.95 8.88 -14.63
C ASN A 10 -2.32 7.40 -14.41
N ARG A 11 -1.94 6.53 -15.35
CA ARG A 11 -2.02 5.06 -15.28
C ARG A 11 -0.64 4.39 -15.12
N PHE A 12 0.34 5.12 -14.61
CA PHE A 12 1.64 4.53 -14.25
C PHE A 12 1.54 3.94 -12.85
N GLY A 13 1.33 2.64 -12.81
CA GLY A 13 1.21 1.84 -11.61
C GLY A 13 2.51 1.77 -10.82
N VAL A 14 2.49 2.38 -9.66
CA VAL A 14 3.26 1.94 -8.51
C VAL A 14 2.25 1.37 -7.52
N ARG A 15 1.99 0.06 -7.61
CA ARG A 15 1.33 -0.65 -6.50
C ARG A 15 2.41 -0.94 -5.46
N ASN A 16 2.93 0.10 -4.83
CA ASN A 16 3.92 0.01 -3.74
C ASN A 16 3.18 -0.27 -2.43
N MET A 17 2.38 -1.32 -2.44
CA MET A 17 1.39 -1.58 -1.42
C MET A 17 1.88 -2.73 -0.54
N TYR A 18 2.37 -2.41 0.65
CA TYR A 18 2.80 -3.39 1.64
C TYR A 18 1.67 -3.67 2.62
N VAL A 19 1.36 -4.95 2.83
CA VAL A 19 0.24 -5.34 3.66
C VAL A 19 0.79 -6.15 4.81
N VAL A 20 0.72 -5.57 6.00
CA VAL A 20 1.46 -6.05 7.16
C VAL A 20 0.59 -6.13 8.40
N CYS A 21 0.98 -6.98 9.33
CA CYS A 21 0.34 -7.05 10.63
C CYS A 21 0.80 -5.89 11.54
N SER A 22 0.16 -5.78 12.70
CA SER A 22 0.52 -4.75 13.69
C SER A 22 1.96 -4.83 14.19
N GLU A 23 2.56 -6.01 14.16
CA GLU A 23 3.93 -6.22 14.64
C GLU A 23 4.97 -5.78 13.60
N HIS A 24 4.78 -6.15 12.33
CA HIS A 24 5.70 -5.81 11.23
C HIS A 24 5.41 -4.45 10.56
N LEU A 25 4.44 -3.68 11.08
CA LEU A 25 4.11 -2.35 10.56
C LEU A 25 5.32 -1.41 10.64
N SER A 26 6.00 -1.37 11.79
CA SER A 26 7.16 -0.50 11.98
C SER A 26 8.31 -0.86 11.03
N GLU A 27 8.57 -2.15 10.82
CA GLU A 27 9.62 -2.60 9.88
C GLU A 27 9.30 -2.19 8.44
N ALA A 28 8.05 -2.37 8.01
CA ALA A 28 7.64 -1.95 6.67
C ALA A 28 7.76 -0.43 6.47
N ILE A 29 7.48 0.36 7.51
CA ILE A 29 7.61 1.82 7.46
C ILE A 29 9.08 2.24 7.36
N ASP A 30 9.95 1.70 8.21
CA ASP A 30 11.38 2.01 8.20
C ASP A 30 11.99 1.70 6.82
N GLU A 31 11.76 0.50 6.30
CA GLU A 31 12.25 0.09 4.97
C GLU A 31 11.72 1.01 3.86
N PHE A 32 10.45 1.42 3.95
CA PHE A 32 9.87 2.35 2.99
C PHE A 32 10.54 3.73 3.06
N ILE A 33 10.78 4.25 4.25
CA ILE A 33 11.46 5.54 4.43
C ILE A 33 12.91 5.47 3.96
N GLU A 34 13.60 4.36 4.21
CA GLU A 34 14.99 4.16 3.75
C GLU A 34 15.08 4.11 2.22
N VAL A 35 14.13 3.46 1.56
CA VAL A 35 14.13 3.31 0.10
C VAL A 35 13.60 4.56 -0.62
N TYR A 36 12.51 5.14 -0.13
CA TYR A 36 11.78 6.21 -0.79
C TYR A 36 12.09 7.60 -0.22
N GLU A 37 12.85 7.71 0.87
CA GLU A 37 13.14 8.95 1.60
C GLU A 37 11.88 9.73 2.02
N GLN A 38 10.72 9.06 2.03
CA GLN A 38 9.41 9.65 2.28
C GLN A 38 8.59 8.78 3.23
N PRO A 39 7.79 9.39 4.13
CA PRO A 39 6.90 8.64 4.98
C PRO A 39 5.79 7.98 4.14
N PRO A 40 5.50 6.70 4.37
CA PRO A 40 4.37 6.05 3.72
C PRO A 40 3.03 6.44 4.36
N ASP A 41 1.96 6.29 3.60
CA ASP A 41 0.59 6.38 4.06
C ASP A 41 0.12 5.03 4.63
N ILE A 42 -0.41 5.04 5.85
CA ILE A 42 -0.84 3.83 6.56
C ILE A 42 -2.37 3.80 6.67
N TYR A 43 -2.99 2.72 6.22
CA TYR A 43 -4.44 2.50 6.26
C TYR A 43 -4.79 1.23 7.05
N GLU A 44 -5.75 1.31 7.95
CA GLU A 44 -6.29 0.15 8.68
C GLU A 44 -7.30 -0.61 7.81
N LEU A 45 -6.99 -1.85 7.42
CA LEU A 45 -7.86 -2.70 6.60
C LEU A 45 -9.29 -2.85 7.18
N ASP A 46 -9.42 -2.80 8.51
CA ASP A 46 -10.70 -2.86 9.22
C ASP A 46 -11.63 -1.68 8.87
N LYS A 47 -11.06 -0.51 8.55
CA LYS A 47 -11.81 0.74 8.27
C LYS A 47 -11.96 1.05 6.78
N VAL A 48 -11.21 0.38 5.91
CA VAL A 48 -11.26 0.63 4.46
C VAL A 48 -11.84 -0.56 3.71
N SER A 49 -13.05 -0.39 3.17
CA SER A 49 -13.65 -1.35 2.23
C SER A 49 -13.19 -1.05 0.81
N PHE A 50 -12.12 -1.68 0.37
CA PHE A 50 -11.68 -1.56 -1.02
C PHE A 50 -12.60 -2.40 -1.94
N THR A 51 -13.34 -1.76 -2.84
CA THR A 51 -14.20 -2.46 -3.82
C THR A 51 -13.43 -3.06 -5.01
N ASP A 52 -12.19 -2.62 -5.25
CA ASP A 52 -11.42 -2.96 -6.46
C ASP A 52 -10.03 -3.57 -6.16
N TRP A 53 -9.79 -4.02 -4.92
CA TRP A 53 -8.51 -4.58 -4.52
C TRP A 53 -8.66 -5.89 -3.72
N ILE A 54 -8.04 -6.94 -4.25
CA ILE A 54 -7.76 -8.19 -3.52
C ILE A 54 -6.57 -7.91 -2.59
N SER A 55 -6.84 -7.47 -1.35
CA SER A 55 -5.81 -7.39 -0.33
C SER A 55 -5.23 -8.79 -0.09
N PRO A 56 -3.90 -8.99 -0.12
CA PRO A 56 -3.31 -10.25 0.31
C PRO A 56 -3.79 -10.60 1.72
N ASN A 57 -4.03 -11.89 1.94
CA ASN A 57 -4.67 -12.41 3.16
C ASN A 57 -3.67 -12.61 4.30
N SER A 58 -2.38 -12.42 4.01
CA SER A 58 -1.25 -12.70 4.87
C SER A 58 -0.29 -11.52 4.85
N CYS A 59 0.35 -11.27 5.98
CA CYS A 59 1.41 -10.27 6.12
C CYS A 59 2.61 -10.64 5.22
N ASP A 60 3.27 -9.65 4.62
CA ASP A 60 4.46 -9.89 3.80
C ASP A 60 5.62 -10.51 4.59
N PHE A 61 5.70 -10.20 5.89
CA PHE A 61 6.74 -10.67 6.80
C PHE A 61 6.37 -11.96 7.56
N CYS A 62 5.09 -12.34 7.62
CA CYS A 62 4.66 -13.52 8.37
C CYS A 62 3.28 -14.05 7.93
N GLU A 63 2.91 -15.26 8.36
CA GLU A 63 1.65 -15.90 7.95
C GLU A 63 0.40 -15.41 8.73
N VAL A 64 0.50 -14.31 9.47
CA VAL A 64 -0.63 -13.76 10.25
C VAL A 64 -1.50 -12.85 9.37
N PRO A 65 -2.80 -12.69 9.71
CA PRO A 65 -3.67 -11.77 8.97
C PRO A 65 -3.15 -10.33 9.07
N PRO A 66 -2.98 -9.64 7.93
CA PRO A 66 -2.54 -8.25 7.95
C PRO A 66 -3.64 -7.37 8.52
N LYS A 67 -3.23 -6.25 9.12
CA LYS A 67 -4.14 -5.25 9.68
C LYS A 67 -3.96 -3.88 9.04
N TYR A 68 -2.75 -3.63 8.56
CA TYR A 68 -2.35 -2.34 8.03
C TYR A 68 -1.89 -2.49 6.59
N LEU A 69 -2.16 -1.44 5.84
CA LEU A 69 -1.71 -1.25 4.49
C LEU A 69 -0.79 -0.02 4.47
N VAL A 70 0.36 -0.15 3.86
CA VAL A 70 1.40 0.89 3.75
C VAL A 70 1.59 1.19 2.26
N VAL A 71 1.42 2.46 1.84
CA VAL A 71 1.51 2.92 0.43
C VAL A 71 2.22 4.24 0.25
#